data_AF-A0A3B1E4U6-F1
#
_entry.id   AF-A0A3B1E4U6-F1
#
_cell.length_a   1.000
_cell.length_b   1.000
_cell.length_c   1.000
_cell.angle_alpha   90.00
_cell.angle_beta   90.00
_cell.angle_gamma   90.00
#
_symmetry.space_group_name_H-M   'P 1'
#
loop_
_entity.id
_entity.type
_entity.pdbx_description
1 polymer ?
#
loop_
_entity_poly.entity_id
_entity_poly.type
_entity_poly.pdbx_seq_one_letter_code
_entity_poly.pdbx_strand_id
1 'polypeptide(L)'
;MTHSIADFPNQYLEQPPAEPTDEDNPAPWLKMVGQEKASSEAVTEEEVIFANKCDCSIPENMKLEHLSKQIAIWKRLEKFARENHRFLTLSLYREKQAQRRSPFVGLIGLMEKQAKEAEEMHEMVHRKLMIRMEHKEYIRKKLELGAENEKEPVSHGPT
;
A
#
# COMPACT_ATOMS: atom_id res chain seq x y z
N MET A 1 -27.03 -25.30 -69.00
CA MET A 1 -27.67 -24.96 -67.71
C MET A 1 -26.63 -25.19 -66.63
N THR A 2 -26.01 -24.12 -66.14
CA THR A 2 -25.05 -24.14 -65.02
C THR A 2 -25.52 -23.08 -64.05
N HIS A 3 -26.18 -23.49 -62.97
CA HIS A 3 -26.47 -22.60 -61.85
C HIS A 3 -25.30 -22.65 -60.88
N SER A 4 -24.78 -21.45 -60.64
CA SER A 4 -23.63 -21.10 -59.82
C SER A 4 -24.10 -20.62 -58.46
N ILE A 5 -23.13 -20.58 -57.55
CA ILE A 5 -23.11 -19.98 -56.20
C ILE A 5 -23.66 -20.90 -55.11
N ALA A 6 -22.70 -21.63 -54.54
CA ALA A 6 -22.76 -22.25 -53.24
C ALA A 6 -23.29 -21.29 -52.16
N ASP A 7 -24.34 -21.74 -51.48
CA ASP A 7 -24.41 -21.90 -50.02
C ASP A 7 -23.54 -20.96 -49.19
N PHE A 8 -24.00 -19.72 -48.98
CA PHE A 8 -23.72 -18.99 -47.76
C PHE A 8 -24.98 -18.24 -47.30
N PRO A 9 -25.61 -18.65 -46.19
CA PRO A 9 -26.68 -17.87 -45.59
C PRO A 9 -26.08 -16.59 -44.97
N ASN A 10 -26.45 -15.46 -45.57
CA ASN A 10 -26.31 -14.12 -45.01
C ASN A 10 -27.07 -14.05 -43.67
N GLN A 11 -26.42 -14.37 -42.54
CA GLN A 11 -27.05 -14.30 -41.21
C GLN A 11 -26.15 -13.75 -40.07
N TYR A 12 -25.00 -13.14 -40.35
CA TYR A 12 -24.14 -12.57 -39.28
C TYR A 12 -23.64 -11.15 -39.56
N LEU A 13 -24.52 -10.29 -40.08
CA LEU A 13 -24.31 -8.84 -40.13
C LEU A 13 -25.57 -8.11 -39.63
N GLU A 14 -26.06 -8.50 -38.44
CA GLU A 14 -26.87 -7.57 -37.64
C GLU A 14 -25.89 -6.63 -36.91
N GLN A 15 -25.77 -5.42 -37.46
CA GLN A 15 -25.14 -4.29 -36.76
C GLN A 15 -25.83 -4.10 -35.41
N PRO A 16 -25.09 -4.01 -34.28
CA PRO A 16 -25.71 -3.52 -33.05
C PRO A 16 -26.18 -2.07 -33.29
N PRO A 17 -27.36 -1.68 -32.78
CA PRO A 17 -27.94 -0.38 -33.05
C PRO A 17 -27.00 0.74 -32.57
N ALA A 18 -26.83 1.75 -33.41
CA ALA A 18 -26.05 2.94 -33.08
C ALA A 18 -26.77 3.82 -32.05
N GLU A 19 -26.01 4.17 -30.99
CA GLU A 19 -26.05 5.38 -30.15
C GLU A 19 -27.12 5.54 -29.04
N PRO A 20 -26.75 6.14 -27.88
CA PRO A 20 -26.50 7.59 -27.81
C PRO A 20 -25.08 7.98 -27.33
N THR A 21 -24.53 8.98 -28.04
CA THR A 21 -23.59 10.03 -27.61
C THR A 21 -23.23 10.10 -26.12
N ASP A 22 -21.94 9.99 -25.81
CA ASP A 22 -21.34 10.49 -24.57
C ASP A 22 -19.96 11.10 -24.93
N GLU A 23 -19.98 12.15 -25.77
CA GLU A 23 -18.79 12.92 -26.18
C GLU A 23 -18.13 13.71 -25.01
N ASP A 24 -18.57 13.55 -23.76
CA ASP A 24 -18.04 14.35 -22.63
C ASP A 24 -18.04 13.66 -21.25
N ASN A 25 -17.98 12.32 -21.21
CA ASN A 25 -17.97 11.58 -19.95
C ASN A 25 -16.70 10.73 -19.80
N PRO A 26 -15.54 11.31 -19.42
CA PRO A 26 -14.42 10.50 -18.98
C PRO A 26 -14.94 9.70 -17.78
N ALA A 27 -14.97 8.38 -17.93
CA ALA A 27 -15.68 7.46 -17.06
C ALA A 27 -15.64 7.95 -15.59
N PRO A 28 -16.76 8.17 -14.90
CA PRO A 28 -16.80 8.88 -13.61
C PRO A 28 -15.83 8.38 -12.53
N TRP A 29 -15.31 7.15 -12.67
CA TRP A 29 -14.27 6.60 -11.82
C TRP A 29 -12.84 7.14 -12.13
N LEU A 30 -12.53 7.57 -13.36
CA LEU A 30 -11.32 8.35 -13.67
C LEU A 30 -11.26 9.65 -12.88
N LYS A 31 -12.42 10.27 -12.59
CA LYS A 31 -12.49 11.42 -11.67
C LYS A 31 -12.20 11.00 -10.22
N MET A 32 -12.54 9.78 -9.78
CA MET A 32 -12.12 9.29 -8.46
C MET A 32 -10.63 8.95 -8.37
N VAL A 33 -10.00 8.54 -9.48
CA VAL A 33 -8.55 8.25 -9.53
C VAL A 33 -7.72 9.55 -9.62
N GLY A 34 -8.29 10.63 -10.17
CA GLY A 34 -7.62 11.93 -10.29
C GLY A 34 -7.94 12.96 -9.18
N GLN A 35 -8.95 12.75 -8.33
CA GLN A 35 -9.41 13.76 -7.36
C GLN A 35 -9.19 13.42 -5.88
N GLU A 36 -8.74 12.22 -5.51
CA GLU A 36 -8.02 12.08 -4.24
C GLU A 36 -6.63 12.66 -4.43
N LYS A 37 -6.60 14.00 -4.40
CA LYS A 37 -5.42 14.81 -4.18
C LYS A 37 -4.59 14.13 -3.10
N ALA A 38 -3.50 13.50 -3.53
CA ALA A 38 -2.13 13.67 -3.06
C ALA A 38 -1.94 14.78 -2.00
N SER A 39 -2.61 14.67 -0.86
CA SER A 39 -2.22 15.30 0.40
C SER A 39 -1.45 14.31 1.28
N SER A 40 -1.21 13.10 0.78
CA SER A 40 -0.12 12.26 1.26
C SER A 40 1.15 12.90 0.73
N GLU A 41 1.85 13.67 1.57
CA GLU A 41 3.28 13.96 1.34
C GLU A 41 3.93 12.67 0.89
N ALA A 42 4.36 12.62 -0.36
CA ALA A 42 5.01 11.45 -0.92
C ALA A 42 6.24 11.15 -0.05
N VAL A 43 6.34 9.93 0.46
CA VAL A 43 7.53 9.52 1.22
C VAL A 43 8.70 9.49 0.24
N THR A 44 9.70 10.31 0.50
CA THR A 44 10.89 10.45 -0.35
C THR A 44 11.84 9.27 -0.19
N GLU A 45 12.72 9.04 -1.16
CA GLU A 45 13.72 7.97 -1.09
C GLU A 45 14.66 8.19 0.11
N GLU A 46 15.04 9.44 0.38
CA GLU A 46 15.86 9.82 1.52
C GLU A 46 15.21 9.47 2.85
N GLU A 47 13.89 9.64 2.98
CA GLU A 47 13.13 9.25 4.17
C GLU A 47 13.09 7.73 4.34
N VAL A 48 12.94 6.97 3.25
CA VAL A 48 13.02 5.51 3.29
C VAL A 48 14.41 5.05 3.72
N ILE A 49 15.47 5.66 3.16
CA ILE A 49 16.86 5.38 3.55
C ILE A 49 17.06 5.68 5.03
N PHE A 50 16.60 6.85 5.50
CA PHE A 50 16.65 7.24 6.90
C PHE A 50 15.92 6.24 7.82
N ALA A 51 14.69 5.83 7.46
CA ALA A 51 13.87 4.92 8.24
C ALA A 51 14.46 3.50 8.36
N ASN A 52 15.39 3.15 7.46
CA ASN A 52 16.12 1.87 7.49
C ASN A 52 17.47 1.94 8.21
N LYS A 53 17.96 3.11 8.64
CA LYS A 53 19.25 3.21 9.34
C LYS A 53 19.22 2.49 10.70
N CYS A 54 20.38 1.99 11.14
CA CYS A 54 20.53 1.50 12.51
C CYS A 54 20.69 2.68 13.48
N ASP A 55 20.07 2.57 14.64
CA ASP A 55 20.18 3.54 15.74
C ASP A 55 21.43 3.27 16.62
N CYS A 56 22.31 2.37 16.16
CA CYS A 56 23.48 1.86 16.86
C CYS A 56 24.42 2.97 17.35
N SER A 57 24.58 4.04 16.56
CA SER A 57 25.51 5.15 16.80
C SER A 57 24.84 6.38 17.43
N ILE A 58 23.54 6.31 17.75
CA ILE A 58 22.80 7.45 18.29
C ILE A 58 22.96 7.46 19.81
N PRO A 59 23.28 8.61 20.43
CA PRO A 59 23.30 8.75 21.88
C PRO A 59 21.99 8.28 22.53
N GLU A 60 22.06 7.58 23.67
CA GLU A 60 20.90 6.93 24.30
C GLU A 60 19.75 7.93 24.57
N ASN A 61 20.08 9.15 24.96
CA ASN A 61 19.12 10.23 25.21
C ASN A 61 18.41 10.76 23.94
N MET A 62 18.95 10.49 22.75
CA MET A 62 18.36 10.88 21.46
C MET A 62 17.66 9.73 20.73
N LYS A 63 17.89 8.47 21.13
CA LYS A 63 17.34 7.29 20.45
C LYS A 63 15.81 7.30 20.39
N LEU A 64 15.14 7.74 21.45
CA LEU A 64 13.67 7.83 21.48
C LEU A 64 13.12 8.81 20.45
N GLU A 65 13.76 9.97 20.29
CA GLU A 65 13.35 10.96 19.30
C GLU A 65 13.61 10.43 17.88
N HIS A 66 14.78 9.82 17.67
CA HIS A 66 15.14 9.23 16.38
C HIS A 66 14.16 8.12 15.96
N LEU A 67 13.87 7.18 16.86
CA LEU A 67 12.88 6.13 16.62
C LEU A 67 11.49 6.71 16.36
N SER A 68 11.12 7.79 17.04
CA SER A 68 9.84 8.46 16.78
C SER A 68 9.75 9.00 15.36
N LYS A 69 10.83 9.59 14.83
CA LYS A 69 10.92 10.04 13.43
C LYS A 69 10.83 8.87 12.45
N GLN A 70 11.56 7.78 12.70
CA GLN A 70 11.48 6.57 11.87
C GLN A 70 10.07 5.97 11.87
N ILE A 71 9.43 5.84 13.03
CA ILE A 71 8.05 5.33 13.16
C ILE A 71 7.07 6.22 12.40
N ALA A 72 7.23 7.54 12.44
CA ALA A 72 6.37 8.46 11.70
C ALA A 72 6.45 8.22 10.17
N ILE A 73 7.67 7.98 9.65
CA ILE A 73 7.87 7.62 8.24
C ILE A 73 7.23 6.26 7.93
N TRP A 74 7.46 5.24 8.76
CA TRP A 74 6.87 3.91 8.58
C TRP A 74 5.34 3.92 8.64
N LYS A 75 4.72 4.77 9.47
CA LYS A 75 3.26 4.96 9.50
C LYS A 75 2.73 5.57 8.19
N ARG A 76 3.45 6.53 7.61
CA ARG A 76 3.08 7.09 6.30
C ARG A 76 3.21 6.05 5.19
N LEU A 77 4.30 5.27 5.20
CA LEU A 77 4.49 4.15 4.28
C LEU A 77 3.40 3.08 4.44
N GLU A 78 3.03 2.73 5.68
CA GLU A 78 1.97 1.74 5.94
C GLU A 78 0.64 2.20 5.39
N LYS A 79 0.30 3.48 5.60
CA LYS A 79 -0.92 4.08 5.03
C LYS A 79 -0.92 3.94 3.50
N PHE A 80 0.16 4.34 2.83
CA PHE A 80 0.29 4.23 1.38
C PHE A 80 0.18 2.77 0.90
N ALA A 81 0.90 1.84 1.53
CA ALA A 81 0.90 0.43 1.13
C ALA A 81 -0.49 -0.21 1.32
N ARG A 82 -1.20 0.16 2.40
CA ARG A 82 -2.57 -0.31 2.66
C ARG A 82 -3.56 0.23 1.63
N GLU A 83 -3.46 1.52 1.31
CA GLU A 83 -4.31 2.15 0.29
C GLU A 83 -4.06 1.53 -1.09
N ASN A 84 -2.80 1.32 -1.47
CA ASN A 84 -2.44 0.66 -2.73
C ASN A 84 -2.94 -0.79 -2.81
N HIS A 85 -2.73 -1.58 -1.75
CA HIS A 85 -3.26 -2.95 -1.69
C HIS A 85 -4.79 -2.96 -1.81
N ARG A 86 -5.49 -2.10 -1.06
CA ARG A 86 -6.95 -1.99 -1.14
C ARG A 86 -7.42 -1.62 -2.54
N PHE A 87 -6.75 -0.67 -3.20
CA PHE A 87 -7.09 -0.24 -4.54
C PHE A 87 -6.98 -1.38 -5.56
N LEU A 88 -5.86 -2.13 -5.54
CA LEU A 88 -5.64 -3.24 -6.48
C LEU A 88 -6.59 -4.40 -6.22
N THR A 89 -6.86 -4.74 -4.96
CA THR A 89 -7.82 -5.78 -4.59
C THR A 89 -9.25 -5.42 -5.03
N LEU A 90 -9.68 -4.17 -4.86
CA LEU A 90 -10.99 -3.70 -5.35
C LEU A 90 -11.06 -3.70 -6.88
N SER A 91 -9.99 -3.31 -7.56
CA SER A 91 -9.90 -3.32 -9.01
C SER A 91 -10.03 -4.75 -9.55
N LEU A 92 -9.28 -5.68 -8.96
CA LEU A 92 -9.35 -7.11 -9.29
C LEU A 92 -10.76 -7.66 -9.08
N TYR A 93 -11.40 -7.32 -7.95
CA TYR A 93 -12.76 -7.75 -7.67
C TYR A 93 -13.76 -7.27 -8.73
N ARG A 94 -13.66 -6.01 -9.14
CA ARG A 94 -14.52 -5.43 -10.19
C ARG A 94 -14.30 -6.09 -11.54
N GLU A 95 -13.05 -6.31 -11.92
CA GLU A 95 -12.72 -6.98 -13.18
C GLU A 95 -13.24 -8.42 -13.20
N LYS A 96 -13.08 -9.17 -12.08
CA LYS A 96 -13.67 -10.51 -11.93
C LYS A 96 -15.20 -10.51 -12.06
N GLN A 97 -15.88 -9.45 -11.62
CA GLN A 97 -17.31 -9.32 -11.81
C GLN A 97 -17.69 -9.02 -13.27
N ALA A 98 -16.96 -8.12 -13.94
CA ALA A 98 -17.20 -7.75 -15.33
C ALA A 98 -16.98 -8.93 -16.28
N GLN A 99 -15.94 -9.73 -16.03
CA GLN A 99 -15.58 -10.89 -16.86
C GLN A 99 -16.52 -12.09 -16.74
N ARG A 100 -17.53 -12.05 -15.87
CA ARG A 100 -18.64 -13.02 -15.94
C ARG A 100 -19.35 -13.01 -17.30
N ARG A 101 -19.13 -11.97 -18.12
CA ARG A 101 -19.70 -11.82 -19.47
C ARG A 101 -18.72 -12.13 -20.61
N SER A 102 -17.41 -12.11 -20.37
CA SER A 102 -16.38 -12.50 -21.35
C SER A 102 -15.02 -12.67 -20.64
N PRO A 103 -14.37 -13.84 -20.70
CA PRO A 103 -13.15 -14.11 -19.95
C PRO A 103 -11.91 -13.58 -20.70
N PHE A 104 -11.38 -12.42 -20.28
CA PHE A 104 -9.99 -12.03 -20.56
C PHE A 104 -9.09 -12.56 -19.44
N VAL A 105 -8.87 -13.88 -19.45
CA VAL A 105 -8.12 -14.63 -18.41
C VAL A 105 -6.74 -14.02 -18.14
N GLY A 106 -6.06 -13.50 -19.16
CA GLY A 106 -4.73 -12.89 -19.01
C GLY A 106 -4.73 -11.61 -18.16
N LEU A 107 -5.77 -10.77 -18.26
CA LEU A 107 -5.86 -9.55 -17.48
C LEU A 107 -6.12 -9.85 -16.00
N ILE A 108 -7.02 -10.80 -15.71
CA ILE A 108 -7.28 -11.24 -14.33
C ILE A 108 -6.01 -11.78 -13.69
N GLY A 109 -5.27 -12.66 -14.39
CA GLY A 109 -4.04 -13.22 -13.85
C GLY A 109 -2.98 -12.15 -13.55
N LEU A 110 -2.87 -11.12 -14.40
CA LEU A 110 -1.98 -9.98 -14.14
C LEU A 110 -2.41 -9.19 -12.90
N MET A 111 -3.71 -8.91 -12.77
CA MET A 111 -4.25 -8.17 -11.62
C MET A 111 -4.16 -8.97 -10.32
N GLU A 112 -4.33 -10.29 -10.35
CA GLU A 112 -4.08 -11.17 -9.21
C GLU A 112 -2.63 -11.08 -8.74
N LYS A 113 -1.69 -11.11 -9.69
CA LYS A 113 -0.26 -10.94 -9.38
C LYS A 113 0.01 -9.57 -8.76
N GLN A 114 -0.52 -8.49 -9.32
CA GLN A 114 -0.33 -7.13 -8.78
C GLN A 114 -0.95 -6.96 -7.39
N ALA A 115 -2.15 -7.49 -7.17
CA ALA A 115 -2.79 -7.45 -5.85
C ALA A 115 -1.96 -8.19 -4.80
N LYS A 116 -1.40 -9.36 -5.17
CA LYS A 116 -0.51 -10.13 -4.30
C LYS A 116 0.81 -9.41 -4.00
N GLU A 117 1.46 -8.81 -5.01
CA GLU A 117 2.68 -8.02 -4.78
C GLU A 117 2.41 -6.83 -3.84
N ALA A 118 1.24 -6.19 -3.96
CA ALA A 118 0.85 -5.11 -3.07
C ALA A 118 0.52 -5.57 -1.65
N GLU A 119 -0.06 -6.77 -1.49
CA GLU A 119 -0.25 -7.42 -0.20
C GLU A 119 1.09 -7.68 0.48
N GLU A 120 2.03 -8.34 -0.21
CA GLU A 120 3.38 -8.63 0.29
C GLU A 120 4.13 -7.33 0.69
N MET A 121 3.99 -6.27 -0.10
CA MET A 121 4.54 -4.96 0.22
C MET A 121 3.91 -4.39 1.51
N HIS A 122 2.59 -4.44 1.65
CA HIS A 122 1.90 -3.96 2.84
C HIS A 122 2.32 -4.75 4.10
N GLU A 123 2.41 -6.07 4.01
CA GLU A 123 2.88 -6.92 5.12
C GLU A 123 4.32 -6.60 5.52
N MET A 124 5.21 -6.38 4.55
CA MET A 124 6.61 -6.03 4.81
C MET A 124 6.74 -4.68 5.53
N VAL A 125 6.00 -3.67 5.06
CA VAL A 125 5.96 -2.33 5.68
C VAL A 125 5.39 -2.42 7.10
N HIS A 126 4.29 -3.16 7.28
CA HIS A 126 3.69 -3.37 8.60
C HIS A 126 4.66 -4.05 9.57
N ARG A 127 5.35 -5.11 9.14
CA ARG A 127 6.35 -5.80 9.96
C ARG A 127 7.48 -4.85 10.39
N LYS A 128 8.00 -4.03 9.48
CA LYS A 128 9.04 -3.05 9.80
C LYS A 128 8.55 -1.99 10.80
N LEU A 129 7.31 -1.52 10.66
CA LEU A 129 6.70 -0.60 11.62
C LEU A 129 6.62 -1.23 13.02
N MET A 130 6.15 -2.47 13.12
CA MET A 130 6.02 -3.18 14.39
C MET A 130 7.37 -3.35 15.10
N ILE A 131 8.41 -3.77 14.38
CA ILE A 131 9.78 -3.88 14.92
C ILE A 131 10.26 -2.54 15.50
N ARG A 132 10.02 -1.43 14.79
CA ARG A 132 10.43 -0.10 15.29
C ARG A 132 9.62 0.35 16.49
N MET A 133 8.32 0.06 16.54
CA MET A 133 7.47 0.35 17.69
C MET A 133 7.90 -0.44 18.94
N GLU A 134 8.18 -1.73 18.78
CA GLU A 134 8.71 -2.58 19.86
C GLU A 134 10.07 -2.09 20.34
N HIS A 135 10.97 -1.71 19.43
CA HIS A 135 12.28 -1.17 19.81
C HIS A 135 12.15 0.14 20.61
N LYS A 136 11.22 1.03 20.23
CA LYS A 136 10.95 2.25 20.99
C LYS A 136 10.46 1.95 22.41
N GLU A 137 9.58 0.96 22.54
CA GLU A 137 9.09 0.54 23.85
C GLU A 137 10.18 -0.10 24.71
N TYR A 138 11.07 -0.89 24.11
CA TYR A 138 12.23 -1.45 24.78
C TYR A 138 13.15 -0.36 25.36
N ILE A 139 13.50 0.66 24.56
CA ILE A 139 14.35 1.76 25.03
C ILE A 139 13.66 2.55 26.15
N ARG A 140 12.36 2.81 26.04
CA ARG A 140 11.60 3.50 27.09
C ARG A 140 11.70 2.75 28.43
N LYS A 141 11.42 1.44 28.44
CA LYS A 141 11.53 0.60 29.65
C LYS A 141 12.93 0.57 30.22
N LYS A 142 13.95 0.52 29.36
CA LYS A 142 15.35 0.55 29.79
C LYS A 142 15.73 1.86 30.50
N LEU A 143 15.22 2.99 30.02
CA LEU A 143 15.44 4.30 30.65
C LEU A 143 14.68 4.44 31.98
N GLU A 144 13.47 3.90 32.07
CA GLU A 144 12.68 3.88 33.31
C GLU A 144 13.39 3.07 34.41
N LEU A 145 13.89 1.86 34.08
CA LEU A 145 14.65 1.03 35.02
C LEU A 145 15.98 1.67 35.45
N GLY A 146 16.64 2.42 34.55
CA GLY A 146 17.85 3.16 34.88
C GLY A 146 17.60 4.28 35.89
N ALA A 147 16.47 4.98 35.76
CA ALA A 147 16.09 6.09 36.63
C ALA A 147 15.63 5.63 38.03
N GLU A 148 15.17 4.39 38.18
CA GLU A 148 14.81 3.82 39.48
C GLU A 148 16.06 3.46 40.31
N ASN A 149 17.13 2.98 39.67
CA ASN A 149 18.37 2.62 40.35
C ASN A 149 19.17 3.82 40.87
N GLU A 150 18.98 5.03 40.33
CA GLU A 150 19.64 6.25 40.82
C GLU A 150 18.94 6.86 42.06
N LYS A 151 17.76 6.35 42.45
CA LYS A 151 16.98 6.89 43.57
C LYS A 151 17.22 6.20 44.91
N GLU A 152 18.01 5.13 44.99
CA GLU A 152 18.44 4.58 46.28
C GLU A 152 19.57 5.45 46.86
N PRO A 153 19.35 6.19 47.96
CA PRO A 153 20.43 6.94 48.58
C PRO A 153 21.42 5.96 49.19
N VAL A 154 22.68 6.05 48.77
CA VAL A 154 23.81 5.41 49.43
C VAL A 154 23.83 5.91 50.88
N SER A 155 23.35 5.06 51.79
CA SER A 155 23.41 5.26 53.23
C SER A 155 24.88 5.25 53.66
N HIS A 156 25.52 6.43 53.67
CA HIS A 156 26.76 6.62 54.39
C HIS A 156 26.44 6.63 55.89
N GLY A 157 26.66 5.50 56.55
CA GLY A 157 26.58 5.38 58.00
C GLY A 157 27.56 6.33 58.71
N PRO A 158 27.25 6.77 59.95
CA PRO A 158 28.06 7.76 60.64
C PRO A 158 29.37 7.14 61.13
N THR A 159 30.46 7.87 60.90
CA THR A 159 31.81 7.57 61.44
C THR A 159 31.98 8.23 62.80
#